data_AF-A0A5B0LJB0-F1
#
_entry.id   AF-A0A5B0LJB0-F1
#
_cell.length_a   1.000
_cell.length_b   1.000
_cell.length_c   1.000
_cell.angle_alpha   90.00
_cell.angle_beta   90.00
_cell.angle_gamma   90.00
#
_symmetry.space_group_name_H-M   'P 1'
#
loop_
_entity.id
_entity.type
_entity.pdbx_description
1 polymer ?
#
loop_
_entity_poly.entity_id
_entity_poly.type
_entity_poly.pdbx_seq_one_letter_code
_entity_poly.pdbx_strand_id
1 'polypeptide(L)'
;MDMTNFSWDHFGSTNLSTLFTNQNGPGWTEGIRLELDPNGIDMFGRLVHYKIHETEVISESEKGRVVKADLLDTPNIHLMIVKCSTKCQHPSLSHLPFPIYQARSYAAARQFLALFTNSVLTSSVAASDLKNLAQNLRISQAFPMYPDPQHPERSYSDFPERDNDVRASFEAYPKKVFFVEEYITGTWKTLLDPDTFNT
;
A
#
# COMPACT_ATOMS: atom_id res chain seq x y z
N MET A 1 -10.33 -6.54 -16.46
CA MET A 1 -9.52 -7.01 -15.33
C MET A 1 -9.29 -8.49 -15.51
N ASP A 2 -8.08 -8.97 -15.26
CA ASP A 2 -7.80 -10.40 -15.19
C ASP A 2 -8.40 -10.96 -13.88
N MET A 3 -9.18 -12.04 -13.99
CA MET A 3 -9.86 -12.69 -12.86
C MET A 3 -8.93 -13.54 -11.99
N THR A 4 -7.70 -13.76 -12.45
CA THR A 4 -6.69 -14.62 -11.80
C THR A 4 -5.44 -13.86 -11.38
N ASN A 5 -5.35 -12.57 -11.72
CA ASN A 5 -4.20 -11.76 -11.35
C ASN A 5 -4.41 -11.10 -9.98
N PHE A 6 -3.69 -11.58 -8.98
CA PHE A 6 -3.62 -11.00 -7.62
C PHE A 6 -2.43 -10.04 -7.45
N SER A 7 -1.61 -9.89 -8.49
CA SER A 7 -0.43 -9.05 -8.50
C SER A 7 -0.76 -7.55 -8.58
N TRP A 8 0.26 -6.77 -8.26
CA TRP A 8 0.27 -5.32 -8.17
C TRP A 8 1.23 -4.77 -9.23
N ASP A 9 0.99 -5.07 -10.50
CA ASP A 9 1.96 -4.92 -11.61
C ASP A 9 2.36 -3.47 -11.96
N HIS A 10 1.89 -2.47 -11.21
CA HIS A 10 1.97 -1.06 -11.63
C HIS A 10 3.16 -0.25 -11.13
N PHE A 11 3.95 -0.68 -10.14
CA PHE A 11 5.01 0.19 -9.57
C PHE A 11 6.35 -0.51 -9.35
N GLY A 12 7.47 0.20 -9.43
CA GLY A 12 8.77 -0.36 -9.06
C GLY A 12 9.32 -1.42 -10.02
N SER A 13 10.49 -1.96 -9.67
CA SER A 13 11.31 -2.75 -10.59
C SER A 13 11.94 -3.97 -9.92
N THR A 14 12.12 -5.05 -10.68
CA THR A 14 12.97 -6.20 -10.34
C THR A 14 14.45 -5.89 -10.46
N ASN A 15 14.79 -4.97 -11.35
CA ASN A 15 16.16 -4.58 -11.65
C ASN A 15 16.50 -3.34 -10.82
N LEU A 16 17.63 -3.40 -10.10
CA LEU A 16 18.35 -2.22 -9.60
C LEU A 16 18.79 -1.40 -10.82
N SER A 17 17.91 -0.56 -11.36
CA SER A 17 18.26 0.19 -12.56
C SER A 17 19.27 1.26 -12.20
N THR A 18 20.39 1.25 -12.91
CA THR A 18 21.43 2.28 -12.87
C THR A 18 20.95 3.65 -13.35
N LEU A 19 19.69 3.79 -13.80
CA LEU A 19 19.08 5.08 -14.13
C LEU A 19 18.62 5.87 -12.89
N PHE A 20 18.43 5.20 -11.76
CA PHE A 20 17.84 5.81 -10.57
C PHE A 20 18.84 6.65 -9.73
N THR A 21 20.14 6.47 -9.95
CA THR A 21 21.19 7.25 -9.26
C THR A 21 21.16 8.73 -9.61
N ASN A 22 20.69 9.10 -10.80
CA ASN A 22 20.60 10.50 -11.25
C ASN A 22 19.30 11.22 -10.83
N GLN A 23 18.30 10.49 -10.32
CA GLN A 23 17.05 11.05 -9.77
C GLN A 23 17.00 11.03 -8.23
N ASN A 24 18.15 10.81 -7.57
CA ASN A 24 18.37 11.12 -6.17
C ASN A 24 18.31 12.64 -5.89
N GLY A 25 17.24 13.29 -6.34
CA GLY A 25 16.89 14.64 -5.93
C GLY A 25 16.58 14.66 -4.43
N PRO A 26 16.74 15.82 -3.78
CA PRO A 26 16.50 15.95 -2.35
C PRO A 26 15.08 15.49 -1.96
N GLY A 27 15.00 14.56 -1.00
CA GLY A 27 13.75 14.04 -0.44
C GLY A 27 13.20 12.76 -1.05
N TRP A 28 13.87 12.16 -2.05
CA TRP A 28 13.55 10.81 -2.53
C TRP A 28 14.33 9.73 -1.78
N THR A 29 13.67 8.62 -1.47
CA THR A 29 14.21 7.49 -0.73
C THR A 29 13.91 6.18 -1.45
N GLU A 30 14.84 5.23 -1.36
CA GLU A 30 14.66 3.87 -1.84
C GLU A 30 13.94 3.01 -0.80
N GLY A 31 12.99 2.20 -1.26
CA GLY A 31 12.24 1.28 -0.44
C GLY A 31 12.01 -0.04 -1.15
N ILE A 32 11.62 -1.04 -0.36
CA ILE A 32 11.11 -2.30 -0.85
C ILE A 32 9.60 -2.28 -0.66
N ARG A 33 8.85 -2.32 -1.77
CA ARG A 33 7.43 -2.64 -1.74
C ARG A 33 7.26 -4.16 -1.78
N LEU A 34 6.23 -4.66 -1.12
CA LEU A 34 5.84 -6.06 -1.21
C LEU A 34 4.70 -6.24 -2.19
N GLU A 35 4.92 -7.10 -3.16
CA GLU A 35 3.98 -7.50 -4.19
C GLU A 35 3.48 -8.91 -3.91
N LEU A 36 2.16 -9.10 -3.91
CA LEU A 36 1.56 -10.41 -3.75
C LEU A 36 1.72 -11.20 -5.05
N ASP A 37 2.17 -12.45 -4.95
CA ASP A 37 2.22 -13.37 -6.09
C ASP A 37 0.83 -13.59 -6.69
N PRO A 38 0.71 -13.87 -8.00
CA PRO A 38 -0.55 -14.32 -8.59
C PRO A 38 -1.14 -15.58 -7.94
N ASN A 39 -0.39 -16.39 -7.18
CA ASN A 39 -0.99 -17.48 -6.40
C ASN A 39 -1.72 -17.01 -5.11
N GLY A 40 -1.54 -15.74 -4.70
CA GLY A 40 -2.13 -15.15 -3.50
C GLY A 40 -1.49 -15.59 -2.17
N ILE A 41 -0.42 -16.36 -2.22
CA ILE A 41 0.28 -16.97 -1.07
C ILE A 41 1.56 -16.21 -0.78
N ASP A 42 2.43 -16.07 -1.78
CA ASP A 42 3.78 -15.55 -1.60
C ASP A 42 3.84 -14.02 -1.77
N MET A 43 4.85 -13.39 -1.19
CA MET A 43 5.13 -11.97 -1.34
C MET A 43 6.55 -11.77 -1.87
N PHE A 44 6.71 -10.91 -2.87
CA PHE A 44 7.99 -10.57 -3.47
C PHE A 44 8.33 -9.11 -3.23
N GLY A 45 9.60 -8.84 -2.95
CA GLY A 45 10.11 -7.47 -2.88
C GLY A 45 10.30 -6.89 -4.27
N ARG A 46 9.85 -5.66 -4.48
CA ARG A 46 10.24 -4.81 -5.62
C ARG A 46 10.88 -3.53 -5.08
N LEU A 47 11.94 -3.09 -5.74
CA LEU A 47 12.55 -1.80 -5.43
C LEU A 47 11.63 -0.68 -5.90
N VAL A 48 11.43 0.33 -5.06
CA VAL A 48 10.66 1.54 -5.35
C VAL A 48 11.39 2.78 -4.87
N HIS A 49 11.07 3.90 -5.51
CA HIS A 49 11.50 5.22 -5.08
C HIS A 49 10.28 6.00 -4.62
N TYR A 50 10.36 6.57 -3.42
CA TYR A 50 9.23 7.26 -2.82
C TYR A 50 9.68 8.50 -2.07
N LYS A 51 8.73 9.41 -1.84
CA LYS A 51 8.91 10.61 -1.02
C LYS A 51 7.71 10.74 -0.09
N ILE A 52 7.93 10.84 1.21
CA ILE A 52 6.87 11.05 2.20
C ILE A 52 6.81 12.53 2.55
N HIS A 53 5.63 13.13 2.43
CA HIS A 53 5.39 14.54 2.76
C HIS A 53 4.86 14.65 4.19
N GLU A 54 5.76 14.57 5.16
CA GLU A 54 5.37 14.49 6.58
C GLU A 54 4.57 15.70 7.08
N THR A 55 4.67 16.86 6.43
CA THR A 55 3.89 18.05 6.78
C THR A 55 2.47 18.02 6.18
N GLU A 56 2.22 17.19 5.17
CA GLU A 56 0.92 17.10 4.48
C GLU A 56 0.06 15.96 5.05
N VAL A 57 -0.55 16.23 6.20
CA VAL A 57 -1.42 15.29 6.93
C VAL A 57 -2.81 15.27 6.33
N ILE A 58 -3.32 14.07 6.04
CA ILE A 58 -4.71 13.84 5.62
C ILE A 58 -5.59 13.50 6.82
N SER A 59 -5.07 12.67 7.74
CA SER A 59 -5.78 12.27 8.94
C SER A 59 -4.80 11.88 10.04
N GLU A 60 -5.16 12.12 11.30
CA GLU A 60 -4.36 11.76 12.46
C GLU A 60 -5.26 11.25 13.59
N SER A 61 -4.84 10.17 14.23
CA SER A 61 -5.56 9.53 15.33
C SER A 61 -4.58 8.83 16.28
N GLU A 62 -5.08 8.37 17.43
CA GLU A 62 -4.27 7.58 18.36
C GLU A 62 -3.70 6.28 17.77
N LYS A 63 -4.30 5.78 16.68
CA LYS A 63 -3.89 4.54 16.00
C LYS A 63 -2.81 4.77 14.94
N GLY A 64 -2.61 6.01 14.51
CA GLY A 64 -1.68 6.33 13.44
C GLY A 64 -2.00 7.61 12.70
N ARG A 65 -1.11 7.94 11.76
CA ARG A 65 -1.15 9.13 10.91
C ARG A 65 -1.21 8.72 9.45
N VAL A 66 -2.03 9.42 8.67
CA VAL A 66 -2.11 9.29 7.22
C VAL A 66 -1.57 10.56 6.60
N VAL A 67 -0.49 10.45 5.84
CA VAL A 67 0.19 11.57 5.17
C VAL A 67 0.24 11.34 3.67
N LYS A 68 0.40 12.41 2.88
CA LYS A 68 0.66 12.26 1.45
C LYS A 68 2.07 11.72 1.20
N ALA A 69 2.20 11.04 0.08
CA ALA A 69 3.48 10.60 -0.46
C ALA A 69 3.46 10.62 -1.97
N ASP A 70 4.64 10.61 -2.56
CA ASP A 70 4.84 10.39 -3.99
C ASP A 70 5.54 9.06 -4.20
N LEU A 71 5.15 8.34 -5.24
CA LEU A 71 5.81 7.14 -5.71
C LEU A 71 6.27 7.34 -7.15
N LEU A 72 7.56 7.13 -7.40
CA LEU A 72 8.14 7.27 -8.71
C LEU A 72 8.03 5.94 -9.47
N ASP A 73 7.39 6.01 -10.64
CA ASP A 73 7.34 4.94 -11.64
C ASP A 73 7.73 5.54 -13.00
N THR A 74 9.03 5.54 -13.29
CA THR A 74 9.63 6.34 -14.36
C THR A 74 8.89 6.16 -15.70
N PRO A 75 8.47 7.26 -16.37
CA PRO A 75 8.75 8.67 -16.06
C PRO A 75 7.70 9.35 -15.14
N ASN A 76 6.70 8.62 -14.68
CA ASN A 76 5.55 9.14 -13.95
C ASN A 76 5.78 9.23 -12.44
N ILE A 77 5.09 10.17 -11.81
CA ILE A 77 4.97 10.26 -10.35
C ILE A 77 3.51 10.04 -9.99
N HIS A 78 3.27 9.10 -9.09
CA HIS A 78 1.95 8.77 -8.59
C HIS A 78 1.74 9.37 -7.21
N LEU A 79 0.63 10.08 -7.05
CA LEU A 79 0.19 10.61 -5.75
C LEU A 79 -0.36 9.46 -4.90
N MET A 80 0.24 9.28 -3.73
CA MET A 80 -0.07 8.23 -2.78
C MET A 80 -0.39 8.83 -1.41
N ILE A 81 -0.90 7.97 -0.54
CA ILE A 81 -1.00 8.20 0.89
C ILE A 81 -0.23 7.10 1.61
N VAL A 82 0.36 7.43 2.74
CA VAL A 82 1.07 6.49 3.59
C VAL A 82 0.40 6.46 4.95
N LYS A 83 0.02 5.26 5.38
CA LYS A 83 -0.46 4.99 6.73
C LYS A 83 0.74 4.64 7.61
N CYS A 84 1.10 5.59 8.47
CA CYS A 84 2.12 5.42 9.51
C CYS A 84 1.43 4.94 10.79
N SER A 85 1.66 3.68 11.19
CA SER A 85 1.22 3.22 12.51
C SER A 85 2.09 3.84 13.59
N THR A 86 1.46 4.31 14.67
CA THR A 86 2.16 4.87 15.85
C THR A 86 2.40 3.82 16.93
N LYS A 87 1.82 2.62 16.82
CA LYS A 87 1.92 1.58 17.85
C LYS A 87 2.43 0.27 17.25
N CYS A 88 3.56 -0.20 17.78
CA CYS A 88 3.96 -1.60 17.69
C CYS A 88 3.00 -2.40 18.59
N GLN A 89 2.33 -3.41 18.04
CA GLN A 89 1.44 -4.25 18.85
C GLN A 89 2.22 -5.22 19.75
N HIS A 90 3.52 -5.46 19.49
CA HIS A 90 4.42 -6.18 20.40
C HIS A 90 5.89 -6.05 19.97
N PRO A 91 6.86 -5.79 20.87
CA PRO A 91 8.29 -5.65 20.53
C PRO A 91 8.97 -6.92 20.00
N SER A 92 8.27 -8.06 20.03
CA SER A 92 8.74 -9.35 19.51
C SER A 92 8.05 -9.80 18.21
N LEU A 93 7.14 -8.99 17.65
CA LEU A 93 6.41 -9.32 16.43
C LEU A 93 6.96 -8.51 15.25
N SER A 94 7.21 -9.20 14.13
CA SER A 94 7.52 -8.54 12.86
C SER A 94 6.44 -7.52 12.52
N HIS A 95 6.84 -6.37 11.94
CA HIS A 95 5.90 -5.34 11.47
C HIS A 95 5.14 -5.75 10.19
N LEU A 96 5.46 -6.91 9.60
CA LEU A 96 4.95 -7.38 8.31
C LEU A 96 3.60 -8.11 8.31
N PRO A 97 3.23 -8.94 9.30
CA PRO A 97 2.02 -9.79 9.21
C PRO A 97 0.74 -9.00 8.94
N PHE A 98 0.54 -7.87 9.63
CA PHE A 98 -0.67 -7.07 9.46
C PHE A 98 -0.74 -6.35 8.10
N PRO A 99 0.31 -5.63 7.64
CA PRO A 99 0.35 -5.11 6.27
C PRO A 99 0.19 -6.18 5.18
N ILE A 100 0.77 -7.38 5.36
CA ILE A 100 0.59 -8.50 4.41
C ILE A 100 -0.86 -8.98 4.39
N TYR A 101 -1.49 -9.12 5.57
CA TYR A 101 -2.91 -9.48 5.66
C TYR A 101 -3.81 -8.44 4.96
N GLN A 102 -3.50 -7.15 5.12
CA GLN A 102 -4.19 -6.08 4.40
C GLN A 102 -4.00 -6.21 2.89
N ALA A 103 -2.76 -6.39 2.41
CA ALA A 103 -2.48 -6.57 0.99
C ALA A 103 -3.26 -7.75 0.37
N ARG A 104 -3.32 -8.89 1.08
CA ARG A 104 -4.14 -10.05 0.67
C ARG A 104 -5.63 -9.73 0.63
N SER A 105 -6.14 -8.98 1.63
CA SER A 105 -7.54 -8.54 1.65
C SER A 105 -7.89 -7.67 0.44
N TYR A 106 -7.01 -6.73 0.06
CA TYR A 106 -7.19 -5.92 -1.15
C TYR A 106 -7.18 -6.77 -2.43
N ALA A 107 -6.29 -7.76 -2.52
CA ALA A 107 -6.24 -8.65 -3.67
C ALA A 107 -7.52 -9.50 -3.80
N ALA A 108 -8.02 -10.05 -2.69
CA ALA A 108 -9.30 -10.74 -2.66
C ALA A 108 -10.47 -9.83 -3.07
N ALA A 109 -10.50 -8.59 -2.59
CA ALA A 109 -11.51 -7.60 -2.98
C ALA A 109 -11.49 -7.29 -4.49
N ARG A 110 -10.30 -7.22 -5.10
CA ARG A 110 -10.18 -7.07 -6.57
C ARG A 110 -10.71 -8.27 -7.32
N GLN A 111 -10.38 -9.47 -6.88
CA GLN A 111 -10.88 -10.69 -7.51
C GLN A 111 -12.41 -10.75 -7.45
N PHE A 112 -12.98 -10.49 -6.27
CA PHE A 112 -14.42 -10.39 -6.10
C PHE A 112 -15.03 -9.36 -7.04
N LEU A 113 -14.44 -8.16 -7.10
CA LEU A 113 -14.93 -7.09 -7.97
C LEU A 113 -14.84 -7.48 -9.45
N ALA A 114 -13.76 -8.14 -9.88
CA ALA A 114 -13.62 -8.62 -11.26
C ALA A 114 -14.70 -9.65 -11.62
N LEU A 115 -14.99 -10.59 -10.72
CA LEU A 115 -16.06 -11.58 -10.91
C LEU A 115 -17.44 -10.92 -10.93
N PHE A 116 -17.69 -10.00 -9.99
CA PHE A 116 -18.93 -9.24 -9.89
C PHE A 116 -19.19 -8.41 -11.15
N THR A 117 -18.21 -7.61 -11.57
CA THR A 117 -18.31 -6.75 -12.75
C THR A 117 -18.49 -7.57 -14.02
N ASN A 118 -17.74 -8.66 -14.18
CA ASN A 118 -17.92 -9.59 -15.30
C ASN A 118 -19.37 -10.13 -15.34
N SER A 119 -19.89 -10.59 -14.20
CA SER A 119 -21.26 -11.13 -14.10
C SER A 119 -22.32 -10.10 -14.50
N VAL A 120 -22.16 -8.84 -14.07
CA VAL A 120 -23.04 -7.73 -14.45
C VAL A 120 -22.97 -7.44 -15.95
N LEU A 121 -21.76 -7.40 -16.51
CA LEU A 121 -21.54 -7.04 -17.92
C LEU A 121 -22.10 -8.10 -18.88
N THR A 122 -21.90 -9.38 -18.54
CA THR A 122 -22.39 -10.51 -19.34
C THR A 122 -23.88 -10.78 -19.16
N SER A 123 -24.52 -10.24 -18.12
CA SER A 123 -25.95 -10.43 -17.88
C SER A 123 -26.80 -9.80 -18.98
N SER A 124 -27.76 -10.56 -19.51
CA SER A 124 -28.72 -10.09 -20.51
C SER A 124 -29.82 -9.20 -19.91
N VAL A 125 -30.04 -9.27 -18.59
CA VAL A 125 -31.09 -8.53 -17.88
C VAL A 125 -30.59 -7.29 -17.15
N ALA A 126 -29.27 -7.10 -17.05
CA ALA A 126 -28.69 -5.93 -16.40
C ALA A 126 -28.91 -4.66 -17.24
N ALA A 127 -29.45 -3.61 -16.60
CA ALA A 127 -29.66 -2.30 -17.21
C ALA A 127 -28.33 -1.64 -17.64
N SER A 128 -28.39 -0.76 -18.64
CA SER A 128 -27.22 -0.03 -19.16
C SER A 128 -26.47 0.74 -18.07
N ASP A 129 -27.20 1.40 -17.18
CA ASP A 129 -26.60 2.22 -16.13
C ASP A 129 -25.82 1.37 -15.13
N LEU A 130 -26.31 0.16 -14.83
CA LEU A 130 -25.63 -0.79 -13.97
C LEU A 130 -24.36 -1.33 -14.63
N LYS A 131 -24.39 -1.59 -15.95
CA LYS A 131 -23.21 -1.99 -16.72
C LYS A 131 -22.16 -0.87 -16.76
N ASN A 132 -22.58 0.37 -16.99
CA ASN A 132 -21.71 1.54 -16.96
C ASN A 132 -21.10 1.72 -15.57
N LEU A 133 -21.88 1.56 -14.49
CA LEU A 133 -21.37 1.61 -13.14
C LEU A 133 -20.32 0.52 -12.89
N ALA A 134 -20.62 -0.73 -13.26
CA ALA A 134 -19.71 -1.86 -13.08
C ALA A 134 -18.37 -1.65 -13.80
N GLN A 135 -18.35 -1.02 -14.98
CA GLN A 135 -17.10 -0.71 -15.69
C GLN A 135 -16.22 0.32 -14.97
N ASN A 136 -16.81 1.17 -14.14
CA ASN A 136 -16.12 2.24 -13.44
C ASN A 136 -15.68 1.87 -12.02
N LEU A 137 -16.16 0.74 -11.49
CA LEU A 137 -15.75 0.28 -10.16
C LEU A 137 -14.31 -0.24 -10.19
N ARG A 138 -13.53 0.18 -9.18
CA ARG A 138 -12.17 -0.33 -8.96
C ARG A 138 -11.84 -0.34 -7.47
N ILE A 139 -10.96 -1.25 -7.08
CA ILE A 139 -10.28 -1.19 -5.78
C ILE A 139 -8.98 -0.41 -5.97
N SER A 140 -8.73 0.57 -5.09
CA SER A 140 -7.51 1.39 -5.12
C SER A 140 -6.25 0.54 -5.02
N GLN A 141 -5.13 1.03 -5.59
CA GLN A 141 -3.83 0.40 -5.38
C GLN A 141 -3.31 0.67 -3.96
N ALA A 142 -2.61 -0.28 -3.34
CA ALA A 142 -2.40 -0.40 -1.90
C ALA A 142 -1.38 -1.50 -1.53
N PHE A 143 -0.18 -1.19 -1.06
CA PHE A 143 0.83 -2.22 -0.80
C PHE A 143 1.66 -1.93 0.46
N PRO A 144 2.22 -2.97 1.10
CA PRO A 144 3.21 -2.78 2.14
C PRO A 144 4.50 -2.25 1.52
N MET A 145 5.17 -1.33 2.21
CA MET A 145 6.47 -0.82 1.80
C MET A 145 7.33 -0.58 3.04
N TYR A 146 8.63 -0.83 2.95
CA TYR A 146 9.58 -0.47 4.00
C TYR A 146 10.85 0.13 3.38
N PRO A 147 11.61 0.96 4.12
CA PRO A 147 12.88 1.51 3.63
C PRO A 147 13.86 0.38 3.25
N ASP A 148 14.68 0.59 2.22
CA ASP A 148 15.69 -0.40 1.83
C ASP A 148 16.73 -0.60 2.95
N PRO A 149 16.89 -1.83 3.49
CA PRO A 149 17.85 -2.10 4.55
C PRO A 149 19.31 -1.92 4.13
N GLN A 150 19.64 -1.90 2.83
CA GLN A 150 21.00 -1.68 2.32
C GLN A 150 21.42 -0.21 2.35
N HIS A 151 20.46 0.71 2.49
CA HIS A 151 20.71 2.16 2.58
C HIS A 151 20.12 2.76 3.88
N PRO A 152 20.60 2.31 5.06
CA PRO A 152 20.05 2.74 6.35
C PRO A 152 20.33 4.22 6.67
N GLU A 153 21.27 4.86 5.99
CA GLU A 153 21.71 6.24 6.28
C GLU A 153 20.68 7.32 5.90
N ARG A 154 19.60 6.98 5.18
CA ARG A 154 18.41 7.85 5.02
C ARG A 154 17.27 7.47 5.96
N SER A 155 17.60 6.88 7.10
CA SER A 155 16.66 6.61 8.19
C SER A 155 16.02 7.92 8.65
N TYR A 156 14.78 8.15 8.23
CA TYR A 156 13.92 9.20 8.74
C TYR A 156 13.81 9.10 10.27
N SER A 157 14.44 10.04 10.96
CA SER A 157 14.63 10.08 12.40
C SER A 157 13.65 11.04 13.08
N ASP A 158 12.33 10.92 12.88
CA ASP A 158 11.37 11.84 13.52
C ASP A 158 10.11 11.18 14.11
N PHE A 159 10.05 9.85 14.14
CA PHE A 159 9.08 9.17 15.00
C PHE A 159 9.85 8.63 16.20
N PRO A 160 9.75 9.26 17.39
CA PRO A 160 10.45 8.74 18.56
C PRO A 160 9.87 7.36 18.87
N GLU A 161 10.64 6.31 18.56
CA GLU A 161 10.56 5.06 19.31
C GLU A 161 10.77 5.46 20.76
N ARG A 162 9.73 5.35 21.60
CA ARG A 162 9.90 5.62 23.04
C ARG A 162 10.96 4.66 23.56
N ASP A 163 11.95 5.20 24.29
CA ASP A 163 13.22 4.61 24.77
C ASP A 163 13.16 3.25 25.51
N ASN A 164 12.02 2.57 25.60
CA ASN A 164 11.86 1.36 26.40
C ASN A 164 11.87 0.04 25.63
N ASP A 165 12.02 0.01 24.31
CA ASP A 165 12.11 -1.24 23.54
C ASP A 165 13.57 -1.65 23.21
N VAL A 166 14.48 -1.39 24.15
CA VAL A 166 15.85 -1.95 24.12
C VAL A 166 15.81 -3.41 24.55
N ARG A 167 15.54 -4.31 23.58
CA ARG A 167 16.20 -5.63 23.36
C ARG A 167 15.25 -6.64 22.73
N ALA A 168 15.39 -6.80 21.42
CA ALA A 168 15.43 -8.11 20.79
C ALA A 168 16.24 -8.02 19.49
N SER A 169 17.42 -8.63 19.49
CA SER A 169 18.24 -8.83 18.31
C SER A 169 17.53 -9.78 17.34
N PHE A 170 16.89 -9.21 16.31
CA PHE A 170 16.54 -9.91 15.07
C PHE A 170 16.88 -8.97 13.91
N GLU A 171 18.13 -9.01 13.45
CA GLU A 171 18.67 -8.16 12.36
C GLU A 171 18.07 -8.44 10.97
N ALA A 172 16.96 -9.18 10.87
CA ALA A 172 16.39 -9.63 9.59
C ALA A 172 15.03 -9.02 9.22
N TYR A 173 14.35 -8.30 10.12
CA TYR A 173 13.00 -7.78 9.87
C TYR A 173 12.98 -6.25 9.79
N PRO A 174 12.18 -5.66 8.88
CA PRO A 174 12.11 -4.21 8.76
C PRO A 174 11.52 -3.59 10.03
N LYS A 175 12.27 -2.66 10.63
CA LYS A 175 11.85 -1.91 11.84
C LYS A 175 10.68 -0.95 11.57
N LYS A 176 10.51 -0.55 10.31
CA LYS A 176 9.46 0.39 9.89
C LYS A 176 8.77 -0.15 8.64
N VAL A 177 7.45 -0.30 8.72
CA VAL A 177 6.62 -0.72 7.59
C VAL A 177 5.49 0.29 7.43
N PHE A 178 5.32 0.73 6.19
CA PHE A 178 4.28 1.61 5.71
C PHE A 178 3.23 0.79 4.97
N PHE A 179 1.96 1.17 5.10
CA PHE A 179 0.94 0.74 4.16
C PHE A 179 0.63 1.92 3.24
N VAL A 180 1.02 1.79 1.97
CA VAL A 180 0.88 2.83 0.94
C VAL A 180 -0.43 2.57 0.20
N GLU A 181 -1.22 3.60 -0.08
CA GLU A 181 -2.44 3.50 -0.90
C GLU A 181 -2.49 4.65 -1.91
N GLU A 182 -3.23 4.48 -2.99
CA GLU A 182 -3.45 5.53 -3.98
C GLU A 182 -4.19 6.72 -3.36
N TYR A 183 -3.73 7.94 -3.64
CA TYR A 183 -4.44 9.14 -3.22
C TYR A 183 -5.63 9.39 -4.13
N ILE A 184 -6.84 9.28 -3.58
CA ILE A 184 -8.08 9.60 -4.29
C ILE A 184 -8.55 11.00 -3.89
N THR A 185 -8.62 11.91 -4.87
CA THR A 185 -9.16 13.25 -4.65
C THR A 185 -10.68 13.24 -4.56
N GLY A 186 -11.26 14.13 -3.76
CA GLY A 186 -12.70 14.36 -3.69
C GLY A 186 -13.30 14.05 -2.33
N THR A 187 -14.62 13.86 -2.32
CA THR A 187 -15.37 13.58 -1.09
C THR A 187 -15.45 12.09 -0.83
N TRP A 188 -15.02 11.67 0.34
CA TRP A 188 -15.08 10.29 0.81
C TRP A 188 -16.45 10.02 1.45
N LYS A 189 -17.08 8.91 1.08
CA LYS A 189 -18.34 8.45 1.68
C LYS A 189 -18.23 6.98 2.02
N THR A 190 -18.59 6.63 3.25
CA THR A 190 -18.80 5.23 3.65
C THR A 190 -20.24 4.87 3.32
N LEU A 191 -20.43 3.89 2.42
CA LEU A 191 -21.77 3.48 1.98
C LEU A 191 -22.31 2.28 2.76
N LEU A 192 -21.45 1.49 3.38
CA LEU A 192 -21.78 0.31 4.16
C LEU A 192 -20.96 0.37 5.46
N ASP A 193 -21.58 0.88 6.52
CA ASP A 193 -20.99 0.82 7.86
C ASP A 193 -21.20 -0.60 8.43
N PRO A 194 -20.21 -1.25 9.05
CA PRO A 194 -20.41 -2.50 9.78
C PRO A 194 -21.64 -2.49 10.71
N ASP A 195 -21.95 -1.35 11.31
CA ASP A 195 -23.10 -1.19 12.21
C ASP A 195 -24.46 -1.25 11.47
N THR A 196 -24.46 -1.13 10.14
CA THR A 196 -25.66 -1.20 9.30
C THR A 196 -26.21 -2.63 9.17
N PHE A 197 -25.40 -3.65 9.46
CA PHE A 197 -25.76 -5.07 9.31
C PHE A 197 -25.99 -5.79 10.65
N ASN A 198 -26.09 -5.06 11.76
CA ASN A 198 -26.59 -5.60 13.03
C ASN A 198 -28.12 -5.78 12.94
N THR A 199 -28.56 -6.82 12.25
CA THR A 199 -29.95 -7.34 12.26
C THR A 199 -29.96 -8.80 12.65
#